data_AF-A0A946CD76-F1
#
_entry.id   AF-A0A946CD76-F1
#
_cell.length_a   1.000
_cell.length_b   1.000
_cell.length_c   1.000
_cell.angle_alpha   90.00
_cell.angle_beta   90.00
_cell.angle_gamma   90.00
#
_symmetry.space_group_name_H-M   'P 1'
#
loop_
_entity.id
_entity.type
_entity.pdbx_description
1 polymer ?
#
loop_
_entity_poly.entity_id
_entity_poly.type
_entity_poly.pdbx_seq_one_letter_code
_entity_poly.pdbx_strand_id
1 'polypeptide(L)'
;MKPSPIILPILFLPLILSVKADLLVHYPFNGEDGSIVTNKGTQRNGTLVGGATYGASKEATFGQAFYGNRTGANDGYVQTGLTGTDLGMGPNSVYTAMAWVN
;
A
#
# COMPACT_ATOMS: atom_id res chain seq x y z
N MET A 1 28.53 -0.24 -63.03
CA MET A 1 28.53 -0.71 -61.62
C MET A 1 27.23 -0.27 -60.99
N LYS A 2 26.40 -1.20 -60.48
CA LYS A 2 25.09 -0.88 -59.89
C LYS A 2 25.26 -0.79 -58.36
N PRO A 3 24.77 0.26 -57.68
CA PRO A 3 24.94 0.39 -56.24
C PRO A 3 24.01 -0.60 -55.52
N SER A 4 24.57 -1.36 -54.56
CA SER A 4 23.79 -2.22 -53.68
C SER A 4 23.17 -1.39 -52.54
N PRO A 5 21.93 -1.66 -52.12
CA PRO A 5 21.32 -0.97 -50.99
C PRO A 5 21.88 -1.51 -49.68
N ILE A 6 22.24 -0.60 -48.77
CA ILE A 6 22.59 -0.94 -47.39
C ILE A 6 21.28 -1.04 -46.61
N ILE A 7 20.98 -2.24 -46.09
CA ILE A 7 19.84 -2.46 -45.19
C ILE A 7 20.37 -2.31 -43.77
N LEU A 8 19.89 -1.29 -43.05
CA LEU A 8 20.18 -1.09 -41.63
C LEU A 8 19.12 -1.83 -40.80
N PRO A 9 19.46 -2.84 -39.98
CA PRO A 9 18.49 -3.49 -39.12
C PRO A 9 18.12 -2.54 -37.97
N ILE A 10 16.88 -2.08 -37.94
CA ILE A 10 16.34 -1.33 -36.79
C ILE A 10 16.16 -2.34 -35.66
N LEU A 11 17.05 -2.27 -34.66
CA LEU A 11 16.96 -3.09 -33.47
C LEU A 11 15.81 -2.58 -32.60
N PHE A 12 14.64 -3.24 -32.68
CA PHE A 12 13.51 -2.99 -31.80
C PHE A 12 13.82 -3.60 -30.43
N LEU A 13 14.32 -2.79 -29.49
CA LEU A 13 14.39 -3.17 -28.08
C LEU A 13 13.00 -2.94 -27.45
N PRO A 14 12.31 -3.96 -26.92
CA PRO A 14 11.09 -3.72 -26.17
C PRO A 14 11.47 -2.98 -24.89
N LEU A 15 11.00 -1.74 -24.75
CA LEU A 15 11.07 -1.01 -23.50
C LEU A 15 10.14 -1.72 -22.51
N ILE A 16 10.69 -2.58 -21.65
CA ILE A 16 9.95 -3.19 -20.55
C ILE A 16 9.74 -2.09 -19.50
N LEU A 17 8.63 -1.36 -19.63
CA LEU A 17 8.16 -0.44 -18.61
C LEU A 17 7.75 -1.26 -17.38
N SER A 18 8.57 -1.23 -16.33
CA SER A 18 8.16 -1.76 -15.03
C SER A 18 7.10 -0.82 -14.47
N VAL A 19 5.82 -1.20 -14.56
CA VAL A 19 4.74 -0.50 -13.89
C VAL A 19 4.81 -0.87 -12.40
N LYS A 20 5.48 -0.03 -11.61
CA LYS A 20 5.45 -0.15 -10.15
C LYS A 20 4.22 0.59 -9.65
N ALA A 21 3.32 -0.10 -8.97
CA ALA A 21 2.22 0.56 -8.25
C ALA A 21 2.78 1.32 -7.04
N ASP A 22 2.25 2.52 -6.78
CA ASP A 22 2.60 3.29 -5.60
C ASP A 22 2.01 2.65 -4.34
N LEU A 23 2.83 2.55 -3.28
CA LEU A 23 2.35 2.12 -1.97
C LEU A 23 1.63 3.29 -1.31
N LEU A 24 0.30 3.30 -1.39
CA LEU A 24 -0.52 4.40 -0.87
C LEU A 24 -0.62 4.35 0.66
N VAL A 25 -0.93 3.17 1.21
CA VAL A 25 -1.13 2.96 2.64
C VAL A 25 -0.40 1.69 3.10
N HIS A 26 0.36 1.81 4.19
CA HIS A 26 1.00 0.73 4.91
C HIS A 26 1.09 1.10 6.39
N TYR A 27 0.38 0.36 7.23
CA TYR A 27 0.38 0.52 8.68
C TYR A 27 1.19 -0.59 9.35
N PRO A 28 2.43 -0.31 9.78
CA PRO A 28 3.27 -1.29 10.48
C PRO A 28 2.91 -1.43 11.97
N PHE A 29 2.07 -0.53 12.51
CA PHE A 29 1.59 -0.56 13.91
C PHE A 29 2.68 -0.57 15.00
N ASN A 30 3.90 -0.17 14.68
CA ASN A 30 5.04 -0.13 15.61
C ASN A 30 5.37 1.28 16.13
N GLY A 31 4.49 2.26 15.87
CA GLY A 31 4.59 3.61 16.41
C GLY A 31 3.67 3.76 17.62
N GLU A 32 4.18 4.33 18.72
CA GLU A 32 3.46 4.47 20.00
C GLU A 32 2.52 5.70 20.06
N ASP A 33 2.29 6.36 18.93
CA ASP A 33 1.42 7.54 18.89
C ASP A 33 -0.04 7.14 19.10
N GLY A 34 -0.50 7.20 20.36
CA GLY A 34 -1.73 6.59 20.85
C GLY A 34 -2.93 6.64 19.89
N SER A 35 -3.27 7.83 19.35
CA SER A 35 -4.38 7.99 18.40
C SER A 35 -3.98 8.16 16.93
N ILE A 36 -2.69 8.38 16.62
CA ILE A 36 -2.21 8.59 15.25
C ILE A 36 -1.50 7.33 14.76
N VAL A 37 -2.04 6.71 13.72
CA VAL A 37 -1.45 5.51 13.12
C VAL A 37 -0.55 5.93 11.96
N THR A 38 0.76 5.79 12.15
CA THR A 38 1.77 6.18 11.16
C THR A 38 1.63 5.37 9.87
N ASN A 39 1.49 6.06 8.74
CA ASN A 39 1.53 5.47 7.41
C ASN A 39 2.98 5.46 6.88
N LYS A 40 3.41 4.37 6.25
CA LYS A 40 4.68 4.26 5.52
C LYS A 40 4.51 4.31 3.99
N GLY A 41 3.28 4.45 3.52
CA GLY A 41 2.98 4.77 2.12
C GLY A 41 3.09 6.26 1.82
N THR A 42 2.64 6.66 0.63
CA THR A 42 2.69 8.04 0.12
C THR A 42 1.56 8.93 0.65
N GLN A 43 0.50 8.34 1.20
CA GLN A 43 -0.65 9.09 1.73
C GLN A 43 -0.48 9.48 3.20
N ARG A 44 -1.43 10.24 3.75
CA ARG A 44 -1.43 10.68 5.15
C ARG A 44 -1.57 9.53 6.17
N ASN A 45 -1.19 9.83 7.41
CA ASN A 45 -1.42 8.97 8.58
C ASN A 45 -2.92 8.72 8.81
N GLY A 46 -3.21 7.58 9.44
CA GLY A 46 -4.56 7.27 9.92
C GLY A 46 -4.80 7.73 11.34
N THR A 47 -6.04 7.64 11.78
CA THR A 47 -6.48 7.90 13.16
C THR A 47 -7.08 6.63 13.74
N LEU A 48 -6.67 6.26 14.95
CA LEU A 48 -7.27 5.15 15.69
C LEU A 48 -8.61 5.58 16.28
N VAL A 49 -9.66 4.78 16.03
CA VAL A 49 -11.00 4.95 16.57
C VAL A 49 -11.37 3.69 17.37
N GLY A 50 -12.12 3.85 18.47
CA GLY A 50 -12.57 2.74 19.32
C GLY A 50 -11.49 2.05 20.15
N GLY A 51 -10.22 2.45 19.99
CA GLY A 51 -9.07 1.89 20.70
C GLY A 51 -8.59 0.58 20.10
N ALA A 52 -7.34 0.24 20.42
CA ALA A 52 -6.68 -0.99 20.01
C ALA A 52 -5.53 -1.33 20.95
N THR A 53 -5.14 -2.59 20.94
CA THR A 53 -3.87 -3.05 21.47
C THR A 53 -2.99 -3.58 20.34
N TYR A 54 -1.70 -3.72 20.61
CA TYR A 54 -0.71 -4.20 19.65
C TYR A 54 0.06 -5.38 20.23
N GLY A 55 0.40 -6.34 19.38
CA GLY A 55 1.14 -7.52 19.79
C GLY A 55 2.12 -8.00 18.74
N ALA A 56 2.69 -9.17 18.97
CA ALA A 56 3.66 -9.75 18.05
C ALA A 56 3.02 -10.02 16.68
N SER A 57 3.69 -9.56 15.62
CA SER A 57 3.35 -9.93 14.25
C SER A 57 3.82 -11.34 13.93
N LYS A 58 3.34 -11.90 12.82
CA LYS A 58 3.82 -13.18 12.26
C LYS A 58 5.33 -13.17 12.02
N GLU A 59 5.87 -12.03 11.59
CA GLU A 59 7.31 -11.79 11.50
C GLU A 59 7.64 -10.37 11.98
N ALA A 60 8.76 -10.21 12.68
CA ALA A 60 9.19 -8.94 13.27
C ALA A 60 9.43 -7.84 12.21
N THR A 61 9.78 -8.23 10.97
CA THR A 61 10.02 -7.30 9.86
C THR A 61 8.75 -6.60 9.37
N PHE A 62 7.57 -7.13 9.67
CA PHE A 62 6.28 -6.54 9.28
C PHE A 62 5.74 -5.52 10.29
N GLY A 63 6.42 -5.31 11.41
CA GLY A 63 5.94 -4.46 12.51
C GLY A 63 5.14 -5.27 13.54
N GLN A 64 4.03 -4.71 14.03
CA GLN A 64 3.18 -5.32 15.05
C GLN A 64 1.82 -5.74 14.49
N ALA A 65 1.17 -6.71 15.15
CA ALA A 65 -0.20 -7.08 14.86
C ALA A 65 -1.16 -6.08 15.53
N PHE A 66 -2.16 -5.62 14.77
CA PHE A 66 -3.24 -4.76 15.26
C PHE A 66 -4.36 -5.61 15.87
N TYR A 67 -4.75 -5.29 17.10
CA TYR A 67 -5.90 -5.87 17.77
C TYR A 67 -6.88 -4.74 18.10
N GLY A 68 -7.81 -4.46 17.17
CA GLY A 68 -8.88 -3.50 17.42
C GLY A 68 -9.73 -3.92 18.61
N ASN A 69 -10.35 -2.97 19.30
CA ASN A 69 -11.31 -3.26 20.36
C ASN A 69 -12.41 -4.21 19.87
N ARG A 70 -12.39 -5.47 20.34
CA ARG A 70 -13.39 -6.50 20.07
C ARG A 70 -14.42 -6.67 21.20
N THR A 71 -14.21 -5.98 22.31
CA THR A 71 -15.09 -6.07 23.49
C THR A 71 -16.11 -4.93 23.49
N GLY A 72 -17.32 -5.20 23.96
CA GLY A 72 -18.37 -4.18 24.00
C GLY A 72 -18.78 -3.68 22.61
N ALA A 73 -18.48 -2.41 22.30
CA ALA A 73 -18.91 -1.72 21.08
C ALA A 73 -18.33 -2.31 19.78
N ASN A 74 -17.22 -3.06 19.86
CA ASN A 74 -16.55 -3.68 18.72
C ASN A 74 -16.26 -2.66 17.58
N ASP A 75 -15.68 -1.53 17.98
CA ASP A 75 -15.54 -0.31 17.19
C ASP A 75 -14.07 0.07 16.93
N GLY A 76 -13.13 -0.85 17.16
CA GLY A 76 -11.71 -0.63 16.90
C GLY A 76 -11.37 -0.66 15.42
N TYR A 77 -11.06 0.49 14.83
CA TYR A 77 -10.58 0.60 13.43
C TYR A 77 -9.63 1.77 13.22
N VAL A 78 -8.89 1.75 12.11
CA VAL A 78 -8.07 2.87 11.65
C VAL A 78 -8.79 3.63 10.56
N GLN A 79 -9.10 4.90 10.83
CA GLN A 79 -9.71 5.81 9.87
C GLN A 79 -8.63 6.55 9.09
N THR A 80 -8.54 6.31 7.78
CA THR A 80 -7.59 7.01 6.89
C THR A 80 -8.08 8.41 6.51
N GLY A 81 -9.41 8.58 6.49
CA GLY A 81 -10.13 9.74 5.96
C GLY A 81 -10.00 9.91 4.44
N LEU A 82 -9.25 9.05 3.75
CA LEU A 82 -8.97 9.14 2.32
C LEU A 82 -10.22 8.78 1.50
N THR A 83 -10.39 9.42 0.35
CA THR A 83 -11.46 9.03 -0.59
C THR A 83 -11.10 7.74 -1.32
N GLY A 84 -12.09 7.07 -1.90
CA GLY A 84 -11.83 5.92 -2.78
C GLY A 84 -10.87 6.27 -3.91
N THR A 85 -10.98 7.46 -4.50
CA THR A 85 -10.04 7.94 -5.52
C THR A 85 -8.61 8.07 -4.99
N ASP A 86 -8.42 8.61 -3.79
CA ASP A 86 -7.08 8.72 -3.17
C ASP A 86 -6.44 7.35 -2.90
N LEU A 87 -7.28 6.32 -2.71
CA LEU A 87 -6.88 4.93 -2.51
C LEU A 87 -6.74 4.14 -3.83
N GLY A 88 -6.88 4.78 -4.98
CA GLY A 88 -6.82 4.12 -6.28
C GLY A 88 -8.05 3.26 -6.60
N MET A 89 -9.16 3.46 -5.89
CA MET A 89 -10.45 2.78 -6.07
C MET A 89 -11.43 3.59 -6.94
N GLY A 90 -10.94 4.59 -7.68
CA GLY A 90 -11.76 5.41 -8.56
C GLY A 90 -12.27 4.66 -9.80
N PRO A 91 -13.15 5.29 -10.62
CA PRO A 91 -13.59 4.71 -11.89
C PRO A 91 -12.41 4.29 -12.76
N ASN A 92 -12.52 3.11 -13.41
CA ASN A 92 -11.48 2.54 -14.27
C ASN A 92 -10.10 2.35 -13.60
N SER A 93 -10.05 2.29 -12.27
CA SER A 93 -8.81 2.06 -11.52
C SER A 93 -8.71 0.61 -11.04
N VAL A 94 -7.48 0.15 -10.82
CA VAL A 94 -7.18 -1.14 -10.19
C VAL A 94 -6.40 -0.85 -8.92
N TYR A 95 -6.85 -1.41 -7.81
CA TYR A 95 -6.14 -1.32 -6.54
C TYR A 95 -5.85 -2.73 -6.02
N THR A 96 -4.78 -2.83 -5.23
CA THR A 96 -4.40 -4.06 -4.54
C THR A 96 -4.35 -3.76 -3.05
N ALA A 97 -5.06 -4.55 -2.25
CA ALA A 97 -4.97 -4.55 -0.80
C ALA A 97 -4.44 -5.89 -0.32
N MET A 98 -3.54 -5.85 0.67
CA MET A 98 -2.96 -7.04 1.29
C MET A 98 -2.93 -6.83 2.79
N ALA A 99 -3.27 -7.88 3.53
CA ALA A 99 -3.16 -7.91 4.97
C ALA A 99 -2.74 -9.31 5.41
N TRP A 100 -1.95 -9.37 6.48
CA TRP A 100 -1.72 -10.61 7.21
C TRP A 100 -2.76 -10.70 8.33
N VAL A 101 -3.45 -11.82 8.39
CA VAL A 101 -4.42 -12.13 9.44
C VAL A 101 -3.94 -13.40 10.14
N ASN A 102 -3.99 -13.40 11.46
CA ASN A 102 -3.64 -14.54 12.30
C ASN A 102 -4.89 -15.29 12.74
#